data_AF-A0A0C2D9S7-F1
#
_entry.id   AF-A0A0C2D9S7-F1
#
_cell.length_a   1.000
_cell.length_b   1.000
_cell.length_c   1.000
_cell.angle_alpha   90.00
_cell.angle_beta   90.00
_cell.angle_gamma   90.00
#
_symmetry.space_group_name_H-M   'P 1'
#
loop_
_entity.id
_entity.type
_entity.pdbx_description
1 polymer ?
#
loop_
_entity_poly.entity_id
_entity_poly.type
_entity_poly.pdbx_seq_one_letter_code
_entity_poly.pdbx_strand_id
1 'polypeptide(L)' 'MLMSWNMFITIAPQYYVQYWFTINGNATDYAESFMSIIGVTSQIPNLGIMFVNMALAVA' A
#
# COMPACT_ATOMS: atom_id res chain seq x y z
N MET A 1 0.75 3.49 15.15
CA MET A 1 0.96 3.99 13.78
C MET A 1 -0.07 3.50 12.75
N LEU A 2 -1.24 2.99 13.15
CA LEU A 2 -2.27 2.54 12.19
C LEU A 2 -3.08 3.70 11.57
N MET A 3 -3.21 4.83 12.28
CA MET A 3 -4.06 5.94 11.84
C MET A 3 -3.58 6.58 10.53
N SER A 4 -2.29 6.88 10.41
CA SER A 4 -1.71 7.48 9.20
C SER A 4 -1.81 6.55 7.98
N TRP A 5 -1.65 5.25 8.19
CA TRP A 5 -1.78 4.24 7.12
C TRP A 5 -3.22 4.07 6.65
N ASN A 6 -4.16 3.99 7.60
CA ASN A 6 -5.58 3.87 7.28
C ASN A 6 -6.09 5.11 6.53
N MET A 7 -5.61 6.30 6.91
CA MET A 7 -5.88 7.53 6.17
C MET A 7 -5.26 7.51 4.76
N PHE A 8 -4.01 7.03 4.62
CA PHE A 8 -3.34 6.92 3.33
C PHE A 8 -4.09 6.00 2.36
N ILE A 9 -4.46 4.78 2.77
CA ILE A 9 -5.23 3.85 1.94
C ILE A 9 -6.60 4.43 1.55
N THR A 10 -7.20 5.26 2.40
CA THR A 10 -8.51 5.87 2.12
C THR A 10 -8.42 6.95 1.03
N ILE A 11 -7.36 7.76 1.04
CA ILE A 11 -7.19 8.88 0.10
C ILE A 11 -6.50 8.41 -1.20
N ALA A 12 -5.67 7.37 -1.14
CA ALA A 12 -4.86 6.91 -2.25
C ALA A 12 -5.64 6.53 -3.54
N PRO A 13 -6.81 5.86 -3.48
CA PRO A 13 -7.60 5.58 -4.68
C PRO A 13 -8.13 6.84 -5.35
N GLN A 14 -8.59 7.82 -4.57
CA GLN A 14 -9.18 9.03 -5.14
C GLN A 14 -8.12 9.94 -5.75
N TYR A 15 -6.98 10.09 -5.08
CA TYR A 15 -5.93 11.01 -5.52
C TYR A 15 -5.00 10.39 -6.56
N TYR A 16 -4.48 9.18 -6.30
CA TYR A 16 -3.50 8.57 -7.18
C TYR A 16 -4.17 7.81 -8.33
N VAL A 17 -5.18 6.98 -8.05
CA VAL A 17 -5.81 6.15 -9.09
C VAL A 17 -6.75 6.95 -9.98
N GLN A 18 -7.68 7.73 -9.40
CA GLN A 18 -8.74 8.40 -10.15
C GLN A 18 -8.34 9.77 -10.73
N TYR A 19 -7.36 10.45 -10.16
CA TYR A 19 -6.93 11.77 -10.62
C TYR A 19 -5.56 11.72 -11.31
N TRP A 20 -4.55 11.13 -10.67
CA TRP A 20 -3.17 11.18 -11.16
C TRP A 20 -2.88 10.16 -12.27
N PHE A 21 -3.38 8.91 -12.15
CA PHE A 21 -3.14 7.83 -13.12
C PHE A 21 -4.22 7.71 -14.21
N THR A 22 -5.18 8.63 -14.25
CA THR A 22 -6.21 8.70 -15.29
C THR A 22 -5.76 9.67 -16.36
N ILE A 23 -5.48 9.17 -17.57
CA ILE A 23 -5.08 10.00 -18.71
C ILE A 23 -6.27 10.05 -19.67
N ASN A 24 -6.78 11.25 -19.94
CA ASN A 24 -7.91 11.47 -20.87
C ASN A 24 -9.18 10.67 -20.54
N GLY A 25 -9.49 10.49 -19.25
CA GLY A 25 -10.68 9.77 -18.80
C GLY A 25 -10.61 8.24 -18.88
N ASN A 26 -9.46 7.68 -19.30
CA ASN A 26 -9.23 6.24 -19.26
C ASN A 26 -8.27 5.90 -18.11
N ALA A 27 -8.66 4.93 -17.28
CA ALA A 27 -7.79 4.40 -16.24
C ALA A 27 -6.63 3.67 -16.93
N THR A 28 -5.40 4.01 -16.55
CA THR A 28 -4.24 3.23 -16.99
C THR A 28 -4.21 1.89 -16.24
N ASP A 29 -3.67 0.83 -16.85
CA ASP A 29 -3.49 -0.47 -16.17
C ASP A 29 -2.72 -0.35 -14.84
N TYR A 30 -1.86 0.69 -14.75
CA TYR A 30 -1.15 1.05 -13.53
C TYR A 30 -2.10 1.52 -12.42
N ALA A 31 -3.14 2.28 -12.77
CA ALA A 31 -4.16 2.76 -11.84
C ALA A 31 -4.94 1.58 -11.22
N GLU A 32 -5.30 0.58 -12.02
CA GLU A 32 -6.02 -0.61 -11.56
C GLU A 32 -5.16 -1.49 -10.63
N SER A 33 -3.86 -1.60 -10.92
CA SER A 33 -2.93 -2.45 -10.16
C SER A 33 -2.34 -1.75 -8.92
N PHE A 34 -2.39 -0.42 -8.85
CA PHE A 34 -1.73 0.38 -7.82
C PHE A 34 -2.12 -0.01 -6.39
N MET A 35 -3.42 -0.17 -6.13
CA MET A 35 -3.89 -0.53 -4.78
C MET A 35 -3.45 -1.95 -4.38
N SER A 36 -3.40 -2.87 -5.34
CA SER A 36 -2.91 -4.23 -5.11
C SER A 36 -1.42 -4.24 -4.79
N ILE A 37 -0.61 -3.52 -5.57
CA ILE A 37 0.84 -3.42 -5.39
C ILE A 37 1.20 -2.78 -4.05
N ILE A 38 0.54 -1.69 -3.66
CA ILE A 38 0.76 -1.06 -2.35
C ILE A 38 0.35 -1.99 -1.21
N GLY A 39 -0.75 -2.73 -1.35
CA GLY A 39 -1.19 -3.72 -0.37
C GLY A 39 -0.14 -4.80 -0.14
N VAL A 40 0.39 -5.39 -1.20
CA VAL A 40 1.43 -6.44 -1.11
C VAL A 40 2.75 -5.87 -0.57
N THR A 41 3.19 -4.74 -1.12
CA THR A 41 4.48 -4.12 -0.78
C THR A 41 4.52 -3.59 0.66
N SER A 42 3.37 -3.22 1.25
CA SER A 42 3.30 -2.78 2.66
C SER A 42 3.28 -3.95 3.64
N GLN A 43 2.70 -5.09 3.25
CA GLN A 43 2.62 -6.27 4.11
C GLN A 43 3.93 -7.04 4.20
N ILE A 44 4.72 -7.12 3.11
CA ILE A 44 5.98 -7.87 3.09
C ILE A 44 6.98 -7.34 4.15
N PRO A 45 7.29 -6.02 4.24
CA PRO A 45 8.17 -5.50 5.27
C PRO A 45 7.59 -5.65 6.68
N ASN A 46 6.27 -5.51 6.83
CA ASN A 46 5.61 -5.67 8.13
C ASN A 46 5.77 -7.09 8.66
N LEU A 47 5.54 -8.09 7.82
CA LEU A 47 5.80 -9.50 8.14
C LEU A 47 7.27 -9.76 8.42
N GLY A 48 8.17 -9.19 7.62
CA GLY A 48 9.62 -9.31 7.82
C GLY A 48 10.07 -8.80 9.19
N ILE A 49 9.61 -7.62 9.60
CA ILE A 49 9.91 -7.06 10.93
C ILE A 49 9.30 -7.93 12.04
N MET A 50 8.09 -8.46 11.86
CA MET A 50 7.49 -9.38 12.82
C MET A 50 8.35 -10.63 13.02
N PHE A 51 8.87 -11.23 11.95
CA PHE A 51 9.78 -12.38 12.04
C PHE A 51 11.10 -12.04 12.73
N VAL A 52 11.70 -10.88 12.43
CA VAL A 52 12.93 -10.42 13.10
C VAL A 52 12.69 -10.20 14.58
N ASN A 53 11.61 -9.53 14.95
CA ASN A 53 11.25 -9.31 16.35
C ASN A 53 11.00 -10.63 17.09
N MET A 54 10.35 -11.61 16.44
CA MET A 54 10.16 -12.94 17.01
C MET A 54 11.50 -13.66 17.24
N ALA A 55 12.40 -13.63 16.26
CA ALA A 55 13.72 -14.25 16.37
C ALA A 55 14.55 -13.64 17.49
N LEU A 56 14.49 -12.32 17.67
CA LEU A 56 15.16 -11.61 18.77
C LEU A 56 14.54 -11.88 20.15
N ALA A 57 13.24 -12.11 20.22
CA ALA A 57 12.55 -12.38 21.48
C ALA A 57 12.77 -13.82 22.00
N VAL A 58 13.10 -14.76 21.12
CA VAL A 58 13.32 -16.18 21.44
C VAL A 58 14.82 -16.51 21.64
N ALA A 59 15.72 -15.62 21.22
CA ALA A 59 17.17 -15.71 21.42
C ALA A 59 17.58 -15.21 22.82
#